data_AF-A0A3D0QID9-F1
#
_entry.id   AF-A0A3D0QID9-F1
#
_cell.length_a   1.000
_cell.length_b   1.000
_cell.length_c   1.000
_cell.angle_alpha   90.00
_cell.angle_beta   90.00
_cell.angle_gamma   90.00
#
_symmetry.space_group_name_H-M   'P 1'
#
loop_
_entity.id
_entity.type
_entity.pdbx_description
1 polymer ?
#
loop_
_entity_poly.entity_id
_entity_poly.type
_entity_poly.pdbx_seq_one_letter_code
_entity_poly.pdbx_strand_id
1 'polypeptide(L)' 'MKKLWDLFTRKHAATVPLVIIKKGTDDGDVIEYRSIDEAIADLERDPNVPSEKIDNLRSSLKRLKNNSSIKIRNGELIK' A
#
# COMPACT_ATOMS: atom_id res chain seq x y z
N MET A 1 2.74 -30.34 36.26
CA MET A 1 3.43 -29.08 35.87
C MET A 1 3.72 -29.09 34.37
N LYS A 2 2.72 -28.87 33.51
CA LYS A 2 2.87 -28.71 32.05
C LYS A 2 1.57 -28.11 31.55
N LYS A 3 1.48 -26.78 31.51
CA LYS A 3 0.42 -25.98 30.86
C LYS A 3 0.66 -24.50 31.18
N LEU A 4 1.73 -23.93 30.63
CA LEU A 4 1.97 -22.47 30.64
C LEU A 4 2.82 -22.00 29.44
N TRP A 5 3.21 -22.89 28.54
CA TRP A 5 4.04 -22.55 27.37
C TRP A 5 3.24 -22.06 26.15
N ASP A 6 1.92 -22.20 26.14
CA ASP A 6 1.07 -21.80 25.00
C ASP A 6 0.80 -20.29 24.93
N LEU A 7 1.22 -19.50 25.92
CA LEU A 7 0.97 -18.05 25.96
C LEU A 7 1.98 -17.22 25.14
N PHE A 8 3.02 -17.83 24.56
CA PHE A 8 4.08 -17.10 23.84
C PHE A 8 4.16 -17.38 22.34
N THR A 9 3.18 -18.09 21.76
CA THR A 9 3.08 -18.15 20.29
C THR A 9 2.38 -16.89 19.79
N ARG A 10 3.14 -15.81 19.62
CA ARG A 10 2.71 -14.68 18.77
C ARG A 10 2.56 -15.23 17.36
N LYS A 11 1.35 -15.64 16.99
CA LYS A 11 0.97 -15.69 15.58
C LYS A 11 1.13 -14.27 15.07
N HIS A 12 2.15 -14.03 14.25
CA HIS A 12 2.22 -12.80 13.48
C HIS A 12 0.89 -12.67 12.76
N ALA A 13 0.10 -11.68 13.17
CA ALA A 13 -1.09 -11.31 12.42
C ALA A 13 -0.59 -11.00 11.01
N ALA A 14 -0.98 -11.81 10.04
CA ALA A 14 -0.72 -11.53 8.64
C ALA A 14 -1.17 -10.09 8.40
N THR A 15 -0.28 -9.26 7.86
CA THR A 15 -0.57 -7.86 7.56
C THR A 15 -1.65 -7.85 6.49
N VAL A 16 -2.91 -7.77 6.91
CA VAL A 16 -4.05 -7.72 6.00
C VAL A 16 -4.10 -6.29 5.44
N PRO A 17 -4.06 -6.09 4.12
CA PRO A 17 -4.14 -4.75 3.56
C PRO A 17 -5.51 -4.13 3.92
N LEU A 18 -5.47 -2.95 4.54
CA LEU A 18 -6.68 -2.16 4.82
C LEU A 18 -7.12 -1.48 3.52
N VAL A 19 -8.24 -1.94 2.96
CA VAL A 19 -8.89 -1.30 1.81
C VAL A 19 -10.07 -0.47 2.33
N ILE A 20 -10.02 0.85 2.17
CA ILE A 20 -11.15 1.75 2.47
C ILE A 20 -11.83 2.10 1.15
N ILE A 21 -12.85 1.31 0.76
CA ILE A 21 -13.70 1.60 -0.42
C ILE A 21 -14.92 2.39 0.04
N LYS A 22 -15.03 3.65 -0.40
CA LYS A 22 -16.26 4.43 -0.22
C LYS A 22 -17.28 3.94 -1.24
N LYS A 23 -18.40 3.37 -0.77
CA LYS A 23 -19.53 2.95 -1.61
C LYS A 23 -20.20 4.16 -2.28
N GLY A 24 -19.73 4.52 -3.47
CA GLY A 24 -20.42 5.35 -4.44
C GLY A 24 -20.85 4.45 -5.59
N THR A 25 -22.14 4.44 -5.90
CA THR A 25 -22.77 3.63 -6.95
C THR A 25 -22.19 3.94 -8.33
N ASP A 26 -21.43 3.00 -8.90
CA ASP A 26 -21.39 2.61 -10.32
C ASP A 26 -20.15 1.71 -10.54
N ASP A 27 -20.33 0.40 -10.33
CA ASP A 27 -19.29 -0.65 -10.44
C ASP A 27 -19.00 -0.98 -11.91
N GLY A 28 -18.42 -0.03 -12.66
CA GLY A 28 -18.02 -0.21 -14.05
C GLY A 28 -16.59 -0.74 -14.24
N ASP A 29 -15.61 -0.23 -13.49
CA ASP A 29 -14.18 -0.44 -13.81
C ASP A 29 -13.31 -0.52 -12.54
N VAL A 30 -13.75 -1.24 -11.51
CA VAL A 30 -12.91 -1.48 -10.33
C VAL A 30 -11.95 -2.63 -10.64
N ILE A 31 -10.68 -2.29 -10.91
CA ILE A 31 -9.60 -3.27 -11.06
C ILE A 31 -8.94 -3.50 -9.70
N GLU A 32 -8.95 -4.76 -9.25
CA GLU A 32 -8.27 -5.17 -8.02
C GLU A 32 -6.84 -5.68 -8.34
N TYR A 33 -5.84 -5.13 -7.64
CA TYR A 33 -4.44 -5.50 -7.79
C TYR A 33 -3.92 -6.16 -6.51
N ARG A 34 -3.02 -7.13 -6.64
CA ARG A 34 -2.43 -7.83 -5.48
C ARG A 34 -1.34 -7.01 -4.80
N SER A 35 -0.79 -6.02 -5.49
CA SER A 35 0.21 -5.11 -4.95
C SER A 35 0.18 -3.75 -5.64
N ILE A 36 0.76 -2.74 -5.00
CA ILE A 36 0.96 -1.41 -5.60
C ILE A 36 1.89 -1.51 -6.81
N ASP A 37 2.88 -2.42 -6.79
CA ASP A 37 3.80 -2.61 -7.91
C ASP A 37 3.07 -3.12 -9.18
N GLU A 38 2.05 -3.99 -9.02
CA GLU A 38 1.19 -4.43 -10.12
C GLU A 38 0.37 -3.26 -10.71
N ALA A 39 -0.21 -2.42 -9.85
CA ALA A 39 -0.97 -1.24 -10.28
C ALA A 39 -0.08 -0.23 -11.04
N ILE A 40 1.17 -0.03 -10.59
CA ILE A 40 2.14 0.83 -11.27
C ILE A 40 2.49 0.25 -12.65
N ALA A 41 2.70 -1.07 -12.77
CA ALA A 41 3.03 -1.71 -14.03
C ALA A 41 1.91 -1.61 -15.07
N ASP A 42 0.66 -1.52 -14.63
CA ASP A 42 -0.48 -1.28 -15.50
C ASP A 42 -0.52 0.18 -15.99
N LEU A 43 -0.32 1.14 -15.08
CA LEU A 43 -0.21 2.57 -15.41
C LEU A 43 0.95 2.87 -16.38
N GLU A 44 2.04 2.11 -16.31
CA GLU A 44 3.17 2.23 -17.24
C GLU A 44 2.83 1.87 -18.68
N ARG A 45 1.84 1.01 -18.87
CA ARG A 45 1.38 0.58 -20.21
C ARG A 45 0.35 1.53 -20.78
N ASP A 46 -0.21 2.42 -19.96
CA ASP A 46 -1.19 3.41 -20.40
C ASP A 46 -0.49 4.58 -21.12
N PRO A 47 -0.72 4.77 -22.43
CA PRO A 47 -0.11 5.87 -23.17
C PRO A 47 -0.59 7.26 -22.71
N ASN A 48 -1.69 7.34 -21.94
CA ASN A 48 -2.21 8.59 -21.39
C ASN A 48 -1.52 8.99 -20.08
N VAL A 49 -0.68 8.13 -19.51
CA VAL A 49 0.06 8.42 -18.28
C VAL A 49 1.49 8.83 -18.63
N PRO A 50 1.89 10.08 -18.34
CA PRO A 50 3.27 10.51 -18.56
C PRO A 50 4.27 9.69 -17.75
N SER A 51 5.37 9.26 -18.38
CA SER A 51 6.45 8.50 -17.74
C SER A 51 7.01 9.22 -16.50
N GLU A 52 7.12 10.55 -16.54
CA GLU A 52 7.56 11.36 -15.40
C GLU A 52 6.70 11.14 -14.14
N LYS A 53 5.37 10.98 -14.30
CA LYS A 53 4.47 10.71 -13.18
C LYS A 53 4.70 9.32 -12.60
N ILE A 54 4.97 8.33 -13.45
CA ILE A 54 5.32 6.97 -13.01
C ILE A 54 6.63 6.98 -12.20
N ASP A 55 7.66 7.67 -12.70
CA ASP A 55 8.98 7.72 -12.05
C ASP A 55 8.89 8.37 -10.66
N ASN A 56 8.11 9.45 -10.56
CA ASN A 56 7.82 10.11 -9.29
C ASN A 56 7.06 9.21 -8.32
N LEU A 57 6.07 8.45 -8.82
CA LEU A 57 5.31 7.49 -8.03
C LEU A 57 6.19 6.35 -7.50
N ARG A 58 7.05 5.77 -8.35
CA ARG A 58 8.02 4.73 -7.96
C ARG A 58 8.99 5.22 -6.90
N SER A 59 9.54 6.43 -7.09
CA SER A 59 10.46 7.04 -6.13
C SER A 59 9.78 7.28 -4.77
N SER A 60 8.53 7.73 -4.79
CA SER A 60 7.73 7.93 -3.58
C SER A 60 7.45 6.60 -2.86
N LEU A 61 7.05 5.56 -3.60
CA LEU A 61 6.83 4.23 -3.04
C LEU A 61 8.11 3.65 -2.44
N LYS A 62 9.27 3.80 -3.11
CA LYS A 62 10.56 3.35 -2.60
C LYS A 62 10.92 4.05 -1.29
N ARG A 63 10.71 5.37 -1.21
CA ARG A 63 10.91 6.14 0.03
C ARG A 63 9.98 5.66 1.14
N LEU A 64 8.73 5.36 0.81
CA LEU A 64 7.73 4.85 1.75
C LEU A 64 8.12 3.47 2.30
N LYS A 65 8.49 2.52 1.43
CA LYS A 65 8.93 1.17 1.80
C LYS A 65 10.18 1.18 2.70
N ASN A 66 11.07 2.15 2.49
CA ASN A 66 12.34 2.26 3.23
C ASN A 66 12.24 3.06 4.53
N ASN A 67 11.19 3.86 4.72
CA ASN A 67 10.98 4.64 5.93
C ASN A 67 10.11 3.87 6.92
N SER A 68 10.68 3.53 8.08
CA SER A 68 9.96 2.88 9.19
C SER A 68 9.04 3.83 9.96
N SER A 69 9.17 5.15 9.74
CA SER A 69 8.35 6.17 10.37
C SER A 69 8.13 7.34 9.40
N ILE A 70 6.89 7.81 9.35
CA ILE A 70 6.46 8.92 8.51
C ILE A 70 5.69 9.87 9.39
N LYS A 71 6.04 11.16 9.34
CA LYS A 71 5.29 12.22 10.01
C LYS A 71 4.56 13.04 8.96
N ILE A 72 3.29 13.32 9.21
CA ILE A 72 2.44 14.12 8.32
C ILE A 72 1.88 15.29 9.11
N ARG A 73 1.97 16.50 8.57
CA ARG A 73 1.32 17.70 9.11
C ARG A 73 0.66 18.46 7.96
N ASN A 74 -0.63 18.73 8.07
CA ASN A 74 -1.41 19.45 7.05
C ASN A 74 -1.35 18.82 5.64
N GLY A 75 -1.27 17.48 5.56
CA GLY A 75 -1.18 16.76 4.29
C GLY A 75 0.23 16.69 3.68
N GLU A 76 1.24 17.31 4.32
CA GLU A 76 2.63 17.27 3.87
C GLU A 76 3.48 16.30 4.70
N LEU A 77 4.45 15.65 4.04
CA LEU A 77 5.46 14.80 4.66
C LEU A 77 6.52 15.67 5.34
N ILE A 78 6.72 15.50 6.65
CA ILE A 78 7.73 16.21 7.43
C ILE A 78 8.83 15.25 7.94
N LYS A 79 10.04 15.78 8.19
CA LYS A 79 11.18 15.03 8.75
C LYS A 79 10.98 14.70 10.24
#